data_AF-A0A2E1MVP1-F1
#
_entry.id   AF-A0A2E1MVP1-F1
#
_cell.length_a   1.000
_cell.length_b   1.000
_cell.length_c   1.000
_cell.angle_alpha   90.00
_cell.angle_beta   90.00
_cell.angle_gamma   90.00
#
_symmetry.space_group_name_H-M   'P 1'
#
loop_
_entity.id
_entity.type
_entity.pdbx_description
1 polymer ?
#
loop_
_entity_poly.entity_id
_entity_poly.type
_entity_poly.pdbx_seq_one_letter_code
_entity_poly.pdbx_strand_id
1 'polypeptide(L)' 'MNNNINIFGWLLFVISSICFIISSVGNFWAMVGSIFFFLACLIFLIPLFKKKYKLISA' A
#
# COMPACT_ATOMS: atom_id res chain seq x y z
N MET A 1 3.09 -13.18 -17.33
CA MET A 1 2.16 -12.22 -16.69
C MET A 1 2.95 -10.96 -16.38
N ASN A 2 2.58 -9.83 -17.01
CA ASN A 2 3.37 -8.60 -17.04
C ASN A 2 3.62 -8.05 -15.62
N ASN A 3 4.81 -8.27 -15.05
CA ASN A 3 5.18 -7.91 -13.67
C ASN A 3 4.94 -6.41 -13.36
N ASN A 4 4.90 -5.57 -14.39
CA ASN A 4 4.63 -4.14 -14.30
C ASN A 4 3.24 -3.79 -13.74
N ILE A 5 2.21 -4.61 -14.01
CA ILE A 5 0.83 -4.31 -13.58
C ILE A 5 0.70 -4.37 -12.05
N ASN A 6 1.42 -5.30 -11.42
CA ASN A 6 1.38 -5.47 -9.96
C ASN A 6 2.13 -4.32 -9.23
N ILE A 7 3.18 -3.78 -9.84
CA ILE A 7 3.92 -2.62 -9.30
C ILE A 7 3.07 -1.35 -9.42
N PHE A 8 2.41 -1.14 -10.57
CA PHE A 8 1.51 -0.01 -10.77
C PHE A 8 0.31 -0.04 -9.83
N GLY A 9 -0.31 -1.22 -9.64
CA GLY A 9 -1.39 -1.39 -8.68
C GLY A 9 -0.96 -1.09 -7.26
N TRP A 10 0.26 -1.50 -6.89
CA TRP A 10 0.81 -1.20 -5.56
C TRP A 10 1.10 0.29 -5.36
N LEU A 11 1.66 0.96 -6.36
CA LEU A 11 1.94 2.40 -6.32
C LEU A 11 0.64 3.23 -6.19
N LEU A 12 -0.41 2.89 -6.94
CA LEU A 12 -1.72 3.55 -6.80
C LEU A 12 -2.29 3.38 -5.39
N PHE A 13 -2.15 2.20 -4.80
CA PHE A 13 -2.69 1.89 -3.47
C PHE A 13 -2.03 2.74 -2.36
N VAL A 14 -0.71 2.91 -2.45
CA VAL A 14 0.07 3.77 -1.54
C VAL A 14 -0.33 5.23 -1.69
N ILE A 15 -0.45 5.73 -2.93
CA ILE A 15 -0.85 7.13 -3.21
C ILE A 15 -2.24 7.42 -2.67
N SER A 16 -3.21 6.53 -2.87
CA SER A 16 -4.56 6.67 -2.32
C SER A 16 -4.54 6.75 -0.79
N SER A 17 -3.72 5.93 -0.14
CA SER A 17 -3.60 5.96 1.32
C SER A 17 -3.09 7.31 1.81
N ILE A 18 -2.06 7.86 1.17
CA ILE A 18 -1.45 9.16 1.52
C ILE A 18 -2.46 10.29 1.36
N CYS A 19 -3.17 10.36 0.24
CA CYS A 19 -4.23 11.35 0.03
C CYS A 19 -5.34 11.25 1.08
N PHE A 20 -5.70 10.04 1.51
CA PHE A 20 -6.70 9.83 2.56
C PHE A 20 -6.22 10.29 3.93
N ILE A 21 -4.93 10.12 4.27
CA ILE A 21 -4.34 10.66 5.51
C ILE A 21 -4.41 12.18 5.51
N ILE A 22 -4.04 12.82 4.39
CA ILE A 22 -4.02 14.29 4.27
C ILE A 22 -5.45 14.86 4.33
N SER A 23 -6.41 14.24 3.64
CA SER A 23 -7.82 14.65 3.67
C SER A 23 -8.49 14.45 5.03
N SER A 24 -7.86 13.67 5.91
CA SER A 24 -8.38 13.28 7.21
C SER A 24 -7.87 14.18 8.35
N VAL A 25 -6.90 15.05 8.07
CA VAL A 25 -6.38 16.04 9.02
C VAL A 25 -7.52 16.98 9.45
N GLY A 26 -8.01 16.81 10.68
CA GLY A 26 -9.08 17.60 11.26
C GLY A 26 -10.33 16.82 11.69
N ASN A 27 -10.42 15.51 11.41
CA ASN A 27 -11.58 14.69 11.86
C ASN A 27 -11.14 13.37 12.51
N PHE A 28 -11.56 13.16 13.77
CA PHE A 28 -11.18 11.98 14.58
C PHE A 28 -11.58 10.65 13.93
N TRP A 29 -12.72 10.61 13.24
CA TRP A 29 -13.23 9.41 12.60
C TRP A 29 -12.46 9.02 11.33
N ALA A 30 -12.01 10.02 10.57
CA ALA A 30 -11.26 9.77 9.35
C ALA A 30 -9.84 9.27 9.65
N MET A 31 -9.25 9.62 10.81
CA MET A 31 -7.93 9.15 11.22
C MET A 31 -7.91 7.63 11.38
N VAL A 32 -8.95 7.07 12.00
CA VAL A 32 -9.09 5.61 12.17
C VAL A 32 -9.21 4.90 10.81
N GLY A 33 -10.00 5.47 9.88
CA GLY A 33 -10.13 4.93 8.53
C GLY A 33 -8.82 4.95 7.73
N SER A 34 -8.06 6.04 7.84
CA SER A 34 -6.72 6.17 7.23
C SER A 34 -5.74 5.13 7.76
N ILE A 35 -5.72 4.90 9.08
CA ILE A 35 -4.82 3.92 9.72
C ILE A 35 -5.16 2.50 9.27
N PHE A 36 -6.46 2.15 9.23
CA PHE A 36 -6.91 0.83 8.78
C PHE A 36 -6.57 0.58 7.31
N PHE A 37 -6.78 1.58 6.45
CA PHE A 37 -6.45 1.51 5.02
C PHE A 37 -4.94 1.37 4.80
N PHE A 38 -4.13 2.14 5.53
CA PHE A 38 -2.66 2.04 5.46
C PHE A 38 -2.16 0.64 5.88
N LEU A 39 -2.78 0.03 6.89
CA LEU A 39 -2.46 -1.34 7.32
C LEU A 39 -2.81 -2.38 6.24
N ALA A 40 -3.95 -2.21 5.56
CA ALA A 40 -4.33 -3.04 4.42
C ALA A 40 -3.33 -2.90 3.26
N CYS A 41 -2.87 -1.68 2.96
CA CYS A 41 -1.81 -1.42 1.96
C CYS A 41 -0.54 -2.22 2.25
N LEU A 42 -0.11 -2.26 3.52
CA LEU A 42 1.06 -3.00 3.98
C LEU A 42 0.89 -4.51 3.86
N ILE A 43 -0.27 -5.05 4.28
CA ILE A 43 -0.56 -6.48 4.17
C ILE A 43 -0.54 -6.95 2.72
N PHE A 44 -1.08 -6.16 1.81
CA PHE A 44 -1.03 -6.45 0.37
C PHE A 44 0.38 -6.28 -0.23
N LEU A 45 1.23 -5.42 0.36
CA LEU A 45 2.62 -5.24 -0.07
C LEU A 45 3.53 -6.41 0.29
N ILE A 46 3.39 -6.96 1.49
CA ILE A 46 4.27 -8.00 2.04
C ILE A 46 4.45 -9.22 1.10
N PRO A 47 3.41 -9.83 0.51
CA PRO A 47 3.58 -10.95 -0.42
C PRO A 47 4.32 -10.55 -1.71
N LEU A 48 4.29 -9.28 -2.08
CA LEU A 48 4.95 -8.70 -3.25
C LEU A 48 6.46 -8.58 -3.05
N PHE A 49 6.91 -8.09 -1.88
CA PHE A 49 8.33 -7.98 -1.56
C PHE A 49 9.01 -9.33 -1.34
N LYS A 50 8.33 -10.30 -0.70
CA LYS A 50 8.87 -11.66 -0.53
C LYS A 50 9.27 -12.32 -1.85
N LYS A 51 8.58 -12.00 -2.95
CA LYS A 51 8.89 -12.53 -4.29
C LYS A 51 10.16 -11.92 -4.91
N LYS A 52 10.45 -10.64 -4.59
CA LYS A 52 11.66 -9.92 -5.04
C LYS A 52 12.92 -10.38 -4.29
N TYR A 53 12.86 -10.56 -2.98
CA TYR A 53 14.01 -11.06 -2.20
C TYR A 53 14.37 -12.51 -2.54
N LYS A 54 13.42 -13.32 -3.01
CA LYS A 54 13.69 -14.69 -3.48
C LYS A 54 14.35 -14.75 -4.86
N LEU A 55 14.34 -13.66 -5.64
CA LEU A 55 14.97 -13.58 -6.96
C LEU A 55 16.37 -12.95 -6.96
N ILE A 56 16.82 -12.38 -5.83
CA ILE A 56 18.17 -11.78 -5.72
C ILE A 56 19.19 -12.72 -5.04
N SER A 57 18.76 -13.91 -4.60
CA SER A 57 19.57 -14.91 -3.89
C SER A 57 19.54 -16.30 -4.55
N ALA A 58 19.01 -16.41 -5.78
CA ALA A 58 18.94 -17.65 -6.55
C ALA A 58 19.72 -17.51 -7.86
#